data_AF-A0A7K9BGU1-F1
#
_entry.id   AF-A0A7K9BGU1-F1
#
_cell.length_a   1.000
_cell.length_b   1.000
_cell.length_c   1.000
_cell.angle_alpha   90.00
_cell.angle_beta   90.00
_cell.angle_gamma   90.00
#
_symmetry.space_group_name_H-M   'P 1'
#
loop_
_entity.id
_entity.type
_entity.pdbx_description
1 polymer ?
#
loop_
_entity_poly.entity_id
_entity_poly.type
_entity_poly.pdbx_seq_one_letter_code
_entity_poly.pdbx_strand_id
1 'polypeptide(L)'
;RRSINKGVHFTCPFARSCPVTKAKRRQCQACRLQKCLDVGMRKDMIMSEEALRTRRALRRQRRLAREAVEQPGGLTAEQQELISILITAHKRNFDSSFSQFVHYRPAVRLYIHSPRPRSPPEPAGLSLSAVASPEPDCLPEDVLPDVFSMLPHFADLSTFMIQQVIKFAKEIPAFRSARARRGRPRRLVPAPTFQSLP
;
A
#
# COMPACT_ATOMS: atom_id res chain seq x y z
N ARG A 1 38.48 11.65 0.60
CA ARG A 1 39.65 12.30 -0.05
C ARG A 1 40.10 13.43 0.87
N ARG A 2 41.37 13.50 1.31
CA ARG A 2 41.87 14.60 2.17
C ARG A 2 42.69 15.54 1.30
N SER A 3 42.31 16.81 1.20
CA SER A 3 43.15 17.86 0.62
C SER A 3 44.24 18.24 1.61
N ILE A 4 45.44 18.56 1.12
CA ILE A 4 46.44 19.28 1.92
C ILE A 4 46.17 20.77 1.75
N ASN A 5 46.06 21.50 2.87
CA ASN A 5 45.94 22.96 2.80
C ASN A 5 47.29 23.52 2.35
N LYS A 6 47.28 24.45 1.40
CA LYS A 6 48.50 25.14 0.94
C LYS A 6 49.10 25.90 2.13
N GLY A 7 50.39 25.73 2.38
CA GLY A 7 51.12 26.41 3.47
C GLY A 7 51.26 25.64 4.78
N VAL A 8 50.70 24.43 4.92
CA VAL A 8 50.89 23.63 6.13
C VAL A 8 52.17 22.79 6.04
N HIS A 9 53.12 23.07 6.94
CA HIS A 9 54.35 22.29 7.11
C HIS A 9 54.20 21.33 8.28
N PHE A 10 54.40 20.03 8.04
CA PHE A 10 54.38 19.03 9.10
C PHE A 10 55.81 18.72 9.58
N THR A 11 56.00 18.82 10.89
CA THR A 11 57.26 18.45 11.57
C THR A 11 57.09 17.11 12.26
N CYS A 12 58.08 16.23 12.12
CA CYS A 12 58.10 14.98 12.88
C CYS A 12 58.60 15.27 14.31
N PRO A 13 57.88 14.86 15.37
CA PRO A 13 58.36 15.02 16.74
C PRO A 13 59.42 13.97 17.14
N PHE A 14 59.73 13.02 16.24
CA PHE A 14 60.72 11.96 16.42
C PHE A 14 61.82 12.10 15.36
N ALA A 15 62.48 11.00 14.99
CA ALA A 15 63.61 10.98 14.05
C ALA A 15 63.21 10.97 12.54
N ARG A 16 62.08 11.58 12.14
CA ARG A 16 61.58 11.58 10.73
C ARG A 16 61.41 10.19 10.08
N SER A 17 61.49 9.09 10.85
CA SER A 17 61.48 7.70 10.39
C SER A 17 60.33 6.87 10.98
N CYS A 18 59.21 7.50 11.35
CA CYS A 18 58.11 6.81 12.02
C CYS A 18 57.50 5.70 11.14
N PRO A 19 57.25 4.49 11.69
CA PRO A 19 56.62 3.40 10.95
C PRO A 19 55.16 3.71 10.62
N VAL A 20 54.86 3.93 9.33
CA VAL A 20 53.50 4.23 8.83
C VAL A 20 52.74 2.92 8.54
N THR A 21 52.05 2.39 9.55
CA THR A 21 51.18 1.20 9.47
C THR A 21 49.68 1.57 9.51
N LYS A 22 48.77 0.62 9.24
CA LYS A 22 47.31 0.87 9.25
C LYS A 22 46.82 1.45 10.59
N ALA A 23 47.34 0.94 11.70
CA ALA A 23 47.00 1.39 13.06
C ALA A 23 47.66 2.73 13.42
N LYS A 24 48.95 2.91 13.09
CA LYS A 24 49.76 4.04 13.59
C LYS A 24 49.94 5.19 12.60
N ARG A 25 49.43 5.09 11.36
CA ARG A 25 49.58 6.13 10.30
C ARG A 25 49.07 7.53 10.68
N ARG A 26 48.24 7.68 11.72
CA ARG A 26 47.74 8.99 12.16
C ARG A 26 48.67 9.68 13.17
N GLN A 27 49.66 8.98 13.73
CA GLN A 27 50.52 9.48 14.81
C GLN A 27 51.54 10.52 14.33
N CYS A 28 52.01 10.41 13.09
CA CYS A 28 52.95 11.36 12.51
C CYS A 28 52.51 11.79 11.11
N GLN A 29 52.03 13.04 10.99
CA GLN A 29 51.57 13.59 9.72
C GLN A 29 52.75 13.82 8.74
N ALA A 30 53.93 14.18 9.27
CA ALA A 30 55.15 14.39 8.48
C ALA A 30 55.62 13.10 7.79
N CYS A 31 55.86 12.03 8.56
CA CYS A 31 56.32 10.75 8.01
C CYS A 31 55.26 10.10 7.10
N ARG A 32 53.97 10.29 7.41
CA ARG A 32 52.88 9.86 6.53
C ARG A 32 52.90 10.58 5.19
N LEU A 33 53.04 11.91 5.20
CA LEU A 33 53.10 12.70 3.98
C LEU A 33 54.34 12.34 3.15
N GLN A 34 55.51 12.22 3.79
CA GLN A 34 56.75 11.82 3.13
C GLN A 34 56.60 10.48 2.41
N LYS A 35 56.13 9.44 3.13
CA LYS A 35 55.88 8.12 2.53
C LYS A 35 54.89 8.19 1.36
N CYS A 36 53.86 9.05 1.42
CA CYS A 36 52.94 9.25 0.30
C CYS A 36 53.65 9.82 -0.92
N LEU A 37 54.55 10.79 -0.74
CA LEU A 37 55.35 11.35 -1.84
C LEU A 37 56.34 10.31 -2.38
N ASP A 38 56.98 9.52 -1.50
CA ASP A 38 57.95 8.49 -1.88
C ASP A 38 57.32 7.37 -2.74
N VAL A 39 56.06 7.01 -2.50
CA VAL A 39 55.31 6.07 -3.36
C VAL A 39 54.75 6.72 -4.64
N GLY A 40 55.15 7.95 -4.95
CA GLY A 40 54.82 8.65 -6.19
C GLY A 40 53.51 9.46 -6.16
N MET A 41 52.93 9.76 -4.98
CA MET A 41 51.79 10.68 -4.93
C MET A 41 52.24 12.09 -5.30
N ARG A 42 51.79 12.56 -6.46
CA ARG A 42 52.07 13.88 -7.02
C ARG A 42 51.31 15.00 -6.28
N LYS A 43 52.04 15.98 -5.73
CA LYS A 43 51.47 17.13 -5.01
C LYS A 43 50.65 18.03 -5.93
N ASP A 44 51.05 18.13 -7.19
CA ASP A 44 50.40 18.86 -8.28
C ASP A 44 49.08 18.22 -8.76
N MET A 45 48.90 16.92 -8.52
CA MET A 45 47.64 16.20 -8.81
C MET A 45 46.57 16.39 -7.72
N ILE A 46 46.88 17.12 -6.66
CA ILE A 46 45.92 17.54 -5.64
C ILE A 46 45.21 18.79 -6.15
N MET A 47 43.89 18.70 -6.35
CA MET A 47 43.06 19.85 -6.77
C MET A 47 43.35 21.06 -5.87
N SER A 48 43.57 22.22 -6.50
CA SER A 48 43.73 23.48 -5.78
C SER A 48 42.49 23.76 -4.90
N GLU A 49 42.70 24.53 -3.83
CA GLU A 49 41.59 24.91 -2.95
C GLU A 49 40.49 25.64 -3.72
N GLU A 50 40.88 26.51 -4.65
CA GLU A 50 39.99 27.21 -5.58
C GLU A 50 39.19 26.24 -6.46
N ALA A 51 39.83 25.28 -7.13
CA ALA A 51 39.14 24.27 -7.94
C ALA A 51 38.17 23.42 -7.11
N LEU A 52 38.49 23.17 -5.84
CA LEU A 52 37.61 22.47 -4.92
C LEU A 52 36.40 23.31 -4.51
N ARG A 53 36.58 24.63 -4.29
CA ARG A 53 35.49 25.58 -4.04
C ARG A 53 34.56 25.69 -5.24
N THR A 54 35.09 25.85 -6.45
CA THR A 54 34.30 25.89 -7.71
C THR A 54 33.49 24.61 -7.90
N ARG A 55 34.12 23.44 -7.70
CA ARG A 55 33.42 22.14 -7.78
C ARG A 55 32.31 22.01 -6.75
N ARG A 56 32.51 22.50 -5.52
CA ARG A 56 31.47 22.52 -4.47
C ARG A 56 30.33 23.46 -4.85
N ALA A 57 30.63 24.65 -5.37
CA ALA A 57 29.62 25.61 -5.83
C ALA A 57 28.76 25.02 -6.96
N LEU A 58 29.38 24.45 -8.00
CA LEU A 58 28.67 23.78 -9.10
C LEU A 58 27.78 22.63 -8.61
N ARG A 59 28.24 21.85 -7.63
CA ARG A 59 27.41 20.79 -7.02
C ARG A 59 26.21 21.34 -6.27
N ARG A 60 26.37 22.44 -5.51
CA ARG A 60 25.26 23.11 -4.84
C ARG A 60 24.27 23.67 -5.87
N GLN A 61 24.74 24.34 -6.91
CA GLN A 61 23.90 24.89 -7.97
C GLN A 61 23.11 23.78 -8.70
N ARG A 62 23.75 22.65 -9.02
CA ARG A 62 23.05 21.50 -9.61
C ARG A 62 22.00 20.90 -8.68
N ARG A 63 22.25 20.90 -7.37
CA ARG A 63 21.27 20.43 -6.38
C ARG A 63 20.07 21.38 -6.32
N LEU A 64 20.32 22.69 -6.22
CA LEU A 64 19.26 23.71 -6.22
C LEU A 64 18.48 23.70 -7.53
N ALA A 65 19.14 23.51 -8.68
CA ALA A 65 18.47 23.38 -9.97
C ALA A 65 17.59 22.12 -10.04
N ARG A 66 18.03 20.99 -9.46
CA ARG A 66 17.19 19.79 -9.34
C ARG A 66 16.00 20.02 -8.41
N GLU A 67 16.20 20.66 -7.27
CA GLU A 67 15.14 21.02 -6.32
C GLU A 67 14.16 22.04 -6.92
N ALA A 68 14.61 22.95 -7.79
CA ALA A 68 13.75 23.90 -8.50
C ALA A 68 12.99 23.27 -9.69
N VAL A 69 13.55 22.22 -10.30
CA VAL A 69 12.85 21.41 -11.33
C VAL A 69 11.87 20.42 -10.69
N GLU A 70 12.11 20.02 -9.44
CA GLU A 70 11.13 19.35 -8.57
C GLU A 70 10.08 20.34 -8.03
N GLN A 71 9.53 21.18 -8.92
CA GLN A 71 8.15 21.60 -8.76
C GLN A 71 7.30 20.36 -9.02
N PRO A 72 6.49 19.87 -8.07
CA PRO A 72 5.50 18.87 -8.42
C PRO A 72 4.60 19.55 -9.45
N GLY A 73 4.68 19.12 -10.72
CA GLY A 73 3.76 19.59 -11.74
C GLY A 73 2.36 19.41 -11.17
N GLY A 74 1.72 20.53 -10.81
CA GLY A 74 0.42 20.52 -10.17
C GLY A 74 -0.55 19.71 -11.04
N LEU A 75 -1.60 19.19 -10.41
CA LEU A 75 -2.66 18.51 -11.15
C LEU A 75 -3.12 19.42 -12.29
N THR A 76 -3.15 18.88 -13.50
CA THR A 76 -3.71 19.60 -14.66
C THR A 76 -5.15 19.99 -14.34
N ALA A 77 -5.65 21.04 -14.99
CA ALA A 77 -7.04 21.49 -14.78
C ALA A 77 -8.05 20.34 -14.99
N GLU A 78 -7.81 19.51 -16.01
CA GLU A 78 -8.61 18.31 -16.29
C GLU A 78 -8.54 17.27 -15.15
N GLN A 79 -7.35 17.01 -14.60
CA GLN A 79 -7.20 16.11 -13.45
C GLN A 79 -7.90 16.65 -12.21
N GLN A 80 -7.80 17.95 -11.96
CA GLN A 80 -8.47 18.59 -10.82
C GLN A 80 -9.99 18.52 -10.95
N GLU A 81 -10.52 18.71 -12.15
CA GLU A 81 -11.95 18.59 -12.43
C GLU A 81 -12.43 17.14 -12.28
N LEU A 82 -11.68 16.15 -12.79
CA LEU A 82 -12.01 14.74 -12.59
C LEU A 82 -12.06 14.38 -11.11
N ILE A 83 -11.07 14.82 -10.33
CA ILE A 83 -11.05 14.61 -8.88
C ILE A 83 -12.28 15.23 -8.21
N SER A 84 -12.65 16.46 -8.60
CA SER A 84 -13.85 17.14 -8.09
C SER A 84 -15.14 16.35 -8.37
N ILE A 85 -15.28 15.81 -9.59
CA ILE A 85 -16.42 14.98 -9.99
C ILE A 85 -16.46 13.71 -9.13
N LEU A 86 -15.33 13.02 -8.95
CA LEU A 86 -15.27 11.79 -8.16
C LEU A 86 -15.63 12.03 -6.68
N ILE A 87 -15.10 13.10 -6.07
CA ILE A 87 -15.39 13.45 -4.68
C ILE A 87 -16.89 13.79 -4.52
N THR A 88 -17.42 14.60 -5.44
CA THR A 88 -18.83 15.01 -5.40
C THR A 88 -19.77 13.81 -5.55
N ALA A 89 -19.49 12.94 -6.53
CA ALA A 89 -20.27 11.72 -6.75
C ALA A 89 -20.19 10.77 -5.54
N HIS A 90 -19.01 10.65 -4.91
CA HIS A 90 -18.85 9.82 -3.72
C HIS A 90 -19.70 10.33 -2.56
N LYS A 91 -19.60 11.62 -2.22
CA LYS A 91 -20.37 12.24 -1.12
C LYS A 91 -21.88 12.15 -1.30
N ARG A 92 -22.37 12.14 -2.55
CA ARG A 92 -23.81 12.02 -2.84
C ARG A 92 -24.34 10.60 -2.69
N ASN A 93 -23.51 9.61 -3.04
CA ASN A 93 -23.96 8.22 -3.17
C ASN A 93 -23.54 7.33 -2.01
N PHE A 94 -22.51 7.71 -1.26
CA PHE A 94 -22.02 6.99 -0.11
C PHE A 94 -22.25 7.81 1.14
N ASP A 95 -23.14 7.30 1.99
CA ASP A 95 -23.37 7.80 3.33
C ASP A 95 -22.68 6.85 4.32
N SER A 96 -21.59 7.32 4.93
CA SER A 96 -20.85 6.55 5.93
C SER A 96 -21.65 6.29 7.21
N SER A 97 -22.73 7.04 7.44
CA SER A 97 -23.62 6.83 8.59
C SER A 97 -24.71 5.80 8.33
N PHE A 98 -24.82 5.29 7.09
CA PHE A 98 -25.85 4.33 6.70
C PHE A 98 -27.30 4.79 7.02
N SER A 99 -27.55 6.10 7.06
CA SER A 99 -28.85 6.67 7.45
C SER A 99 -30.01 6.21 6.54
N GLN A 100 -29.70 5.85 5.29
CA GLN A 100 -30.69 5.37 4.32
C GLN A 100 -30.92 3.85 4.40
N PHE A 101 -30.15 3.11 5.20
CA PHE A 101 -30.26 1.66 5.34
C PHE A 101 -31.10 1.30 6.58
N VAL A 102 -32.41 1.54 6.48
CA VAL A 102 -33.37 1.34 7.59
C VAL A 102 -34.23 0.08 7.46
N HIS A 103 -34.45 -0.39 6.22
CA HIS A 103 -35.28 -1.56 5.93
C HIS A 103 -34.40 -2.74 5.55
N TYR A 104 -33.84 -3.41 6.56
CA TYR A 104 -33.06 -4.63 6.40
C TYR A 104 -33.73 -5.81 7.10
N ARG A 105 -33.50 -7.02 6.60
CA ARG A 105 -33.96 -8.22 7.30
C ARG A 105 -33.13 -8.42 8.56
N PRO A 106 -33.76 -8.52 9.75
CA PRO A 106 -33.07 -8.83 10.98
C PRO A 106 -32.51 -10.26 10.93
N ALA A 107 -31.50 -10.52 11.75
CA ALA A 107 -30.95 -11.86 11.89
C ALA A 107 -32.04 -12.81 12.41
N VAL A 108 -32.35 -13.84 11.63
CA VAL A 108 -33.30 -14.88 12.06
C VAL A 108 -32.46 -16.01 12.62
N ARG A 109 -32.62 -16.28 13.92
CA ARG A 109 -31.94 -17.41 14.57
C ARG A 109 -32.58 -18.71 14.05
N LEU A 110 -31.88 -19.42 13.17
CA LEU A 110 -32.29 -20.71 12.68
C LEU A 110 -31.85 -21.76 13.72
N TYR A 111 -32.76 -22.13 14.62
CA TYR A 111 -32.56 -23.28 15.49
C TYR A 111 -32.63 -24.56 14.64
N ILE A 112 -31.47 -24.97 14.12
CA ILE A 112 -31.32 -26.27 13.49
C ILE A 112 -31.38 -27.30 14.62
N HIS A 113 -32.55 -27.87 14.87
CA HIS A 113 -32.67 -29.07 15.71
C HIS A 113 -31.97 -30.20 14.99
N SER A 114 -30.84 -30.65 15.54
CA SER A 114 -30.17 -31.86 15.06
C SER A 114 -31.11 -33.06 15.32
N PRO A 115 -31.48 -33.88 14.32
CA PRO A 115 -32.21 -35.11 14.58
C PRO A 115 -31.25 -36.07 15.29
N ARG A 116 -31.49 -36.32 16.57
CA ARG A 116 -30.73 -37.29 17.38
C ARG A 116 -30.79 -38.66 16.70
N PRO A 117 -29.67 -39.38 16.48
CA PRO A 117 -29.74 -40.75 15.97
C PRO A 117 -30.44 -41.63 17.01
N ARG A 118 -31.55 -42.27 16.60
CA ARG A 118 -32.30 -43.22 17.44
C ARG A 118 -31.42 -44.44 17.70
N SER A 119 -31.13 -44.72 18.97
CA SER A 119 -30.65 -46.03 19.40
C SER A 119 -31.83 -47.04 19.48
N PRO A 120 -31.57 -48.36 19.36
CA PRO A 120 -32.63 -49.37 19.26
C PRO A 120 -33.34 -49.61 20.60
N PRO A 121 -34.59 -50.12 20.61
CA PRO A 121 -35.33 -50.40 21.84
C PRO A 121 -34.94 -51.77 22.40
N GLU A 122 -34.80 -51.89 23.72
CA GLU A 122 -34.79 -53.17 24.46
C GLU A 122 -35.08 -52.88 25.95
N PRO A 123 -35.58 -53.84 26.75
CA PRO A 123 -37.02 -53.96 26.98
C PRO A 123 -37.45 -53.59 28.41
N ALA A 124 -38.75 -53.62 28.62
CA ALA A 124 -39.46 -53.24 29.85
C ALA A 124 -38.91 -53.90 31.14
N GLY A 125 -38.65 -53.07 32.16
CA GLY A 125 -38.44 -53.49 33.54
C GLY A 125 -38.86 -52.37 34.49
N LEU A 126 -39.87 -52.66 35.32
CA LEU A 126 -40.54 -51.74 36.24
C LEU A 126 -39.71 -51.47 37.51
N SER A 127 -39.68 -50.24 38.03
CA SER A 127 -39.87 -49.92 39.47
C SER A 127 -39.80 -48.42 39.79
N LEU A 128 -40.75 -47.96 40.60
CA LEU A 128 -40.85 -46.63 41.20
C LEU A 128 -39.93 -46.50 42.43
N SER A 129 -39.26 -45.36 42.59
CA SER A 129 -39.33 -44.48 43.79
C SER A 129 -38.17 -43.45 43.81
N ALA A 130 -38.48 -42.29 44.36
CA ALA A 130 -37.68 -41.08 44.46
C ALA A 130 -36.46 -41.22 45.39
N VAL A 131 -35.37 -40.50 45.09
CA VAL A 131 -34.55 -39.74 46.05
C VAL A 131 -33.53 -38.87 45.30
N ALA A 132 -33.12 -37.80 45.96
CA ALA A 132 -32.38 -36.64 45.48
C ALA A 132 -30.89 -36.86 45.13
N SER A 133 -30.37 -35.91 44.34
CA SER A 133 -28.96 -35.55 44.06
C SER A 133 -28.18 -36.50 43.13
N PRO A 134 -27.35 -35.98 42.20
CA PRO A 134 -26.18 -35.14 42.52
C PRO A 134 -25.87 -33.99 41.54
N GLU A 135 -25.23 -32.92 42.03
CA GLU A 135 -24.26 -32.12 41.24
C GLU A 135 -23.00 -33.00 41.06
N PRO A 136 -22.24 -32.96 39.94
CA PRO A 136 -21.73 -31.72 39.34
C PRO A 136 -21.56 -31.73 37.79
N ASP A 137 -21.18 -30.57 37.25
CA ASP A 137 -20.56 -30.36 35.94
C ASP A 137 -21.43 -30.58 34.68
N CYS A 138 -22.07 -29.50 34.22
CA CYS A 138 -22.47 -29.36 32.81
C CYS A 138 -22.07 -27.97 32.30
N LEU A 139 -20.81 -27.84 31.86
CA LEU A 139 -20.41 -26.80 30.92
C LEU A 139 -20.84 -27.19 29.48
N PRO A 140 -21.04 -26.21 28.60
CA PRO A 140 -22.07 -26.24 27.56
C PRO A 140 -21.53 -26.84 26.25
N GLU A 141 -22.04 -28.01 25.85
CA GLU A 141 -21.67 -28.62 24.57
C GLU A 141 -22.81 -28.48 23.55
N ASP A 142 -22.41 -28.00 22.38
CA ASP A 142 -23.09 -28.07 21.07
C ASP A 142 -24.24 -27.11 20.77
N VAL A 143 -24.06 -25.82 21.07
CA VAL A 143 -24.68 -24.77 20.25
C VAL A 143 -23.69 -24.38 19.15
N LEU A 144 -23.75 -25.07 18.01
CA LEU A 144 -23.03 -24.62 16.81
C LEU A 144 -23.40 -23.15 16.56
N PRO A 145 -22.43 -22.23 16.35
CA PRO A 145 -22.77 -20.84 16.05
C PRO A 145 -23.67 -20.84 14.82
N ASP A 146 -24.80 -20.15 14.91
CA ASP A 146 -25.72 -19.99 13.78
C ASP A 146 -25.06 -19.10 12.72
N VAL A 147 -24.11 -19.68 11.96
CA VAL A 147 -23.26 -18.99 10.98
C VAL A 147 -24.13 -18.33 9.89
N PHE A 148 -25.32 -18.86 9.66
CA PHE A 148 -26.22 -18.42 8.60
C PHE A 148 -27.27 -17.39 9.04
N SER A 149 -27.48 -17.19 10.36
CA SER A 149 -28.40 -16.19 10.90
C SER A 149 -28.20 -14.78 10.34
N MET A 150 -26.95 -14.39 10.08
CA MET A 150 -26.59 -13.06 9.59
C MET A 150 -26.61 -12.94 8.06
N LEU A 151 -26.75 -14.04 7.32
CA LEU A 151 -26.70 -14.00 5.85
C LEU A 151 -27.79 -13.11 5.23
N PRO A 152 -29.07 -13.13 5.68
CA PRO A 152 -30.09 -12.26 5.11
C PRO A 152 -29.74 -10.77 5.29
N HIS A 153 -29.23 -10.42 6.47
CA HIS A 153 -28.79 -9.05 6.77
C HIS A 153 -27.59 -8.65 5.89
N PHE A 154 -26.61 -9.53 5.74
CA PHE A 154 -25.42 -9.27 4.92
C PHE A 154 -25.78 -9.17 3.42
N ALA A 155 -26.73 -9.98 2.96
CA ALA A 155 -27.26 -9.91 1.59
C ALA A 155 -27.93 -8.55 1.33
N ASP A 156 -28.74 -8.06 2.27
CA ASP A 156 -29.40 -6.76 2.15
C ASP A 156 -28.39 -5.60 2.18
N LEU A 157 -27.40 -5.65 3.09
CA LEU A 157 -26.32 -4.67 3.16
C LEU A 157 -25.48 -4.67 1.88
N SER A 158 -25.06 -5.84 1.40
CA SER A 158 -24.28 -5.96 0.17
C SER A 158 -25.06 -5.44 -1.04
N THR A 159 -26.37 -5.73 -1.11
CA THR A 159 -27.25 -5.22 -2.17
C THR A 159 -27.32 -3.70 -2.13
N PHE A 160 -27.51 -3.11 -0.95
CA PHE A 160 -27.53 -1.67 -0.77
C PHE A 160 -26.20 -1.02 -1.20
N MET A 161 -25.07 -1.58 -0.78
CA MET A 161 -23.74 -1.10 -1.19
C MET A 161 -23.51 -1.20 -2.70
N ILE A 162 -23.94 -2.30 -3.33
CA ILE A 162 -23.86 -2.47 -4.78
C ILE A 162 -24.69 -1.40 -5.49
N GLN A 163 -25.89 -1.09 -4.99
CA GLN A 163 -26.72 -0.01 -5.56
C GLN A 163 -26.03 1.35 -5.46
N GLN A 164 -25.37 1.67 -4.34
CA GLN A 164 -24.59 2.91 -4.19
C GLN A 164 -23.42 2.96 -5.18
N VAL A 165 -22.67 1.87 -5.33
CA VAL A 165 -21.58 1.76 -6.30
C VAL A 165 -22.07 1.96 -7.73
N ILE A 166 -23.21 1.38 -8.09
CA ILE A 166 -23.82 1.55 -9.43
C ILE A 166 -24.23 3.02 -9.65
N LYS A 167 -24.83 3.68 -8.64
CA LYS A 167 -25.21 5.10 -8.73
C LYS A 167 -23.97 5.99 -8.90
N PHE A 168 -22.94 5.77 -8.10
CA PHE A 168 -21.65 6.44 -8.23
C PHE A 168 -21.02 6.27 -9.62
N ALA A 169 -20.95 5.02 -10.12
CA ALA A 169 -20.38 4.74 -11.44
C ALA A 169 -21.14 5.46 -12.57
N LYS A 170 -22.45 5.68 -12.43
CA LYS A 170 -23.26 6.44 -13.40
C LYS A 170 -22.91 7.94 -13.43
N GLU A 171 -22.24 8.48 -12.43
CA GLU A 171 -21.82 9.89 -12.41
C GLU A 171 -20.44 10.11 -13.07
N ILE A 172 -19.64 9.06 -13.21
CA ILE A 172 -18.29 9.16 -13.79
C ILE A 172 -18.37 9.35 -15.33
N PRO A 173 -17.74 10.41 -15.89
CA PRO A 173 -17.86 10.74 -17.32
C PRO A 173 -17.52 9.58 -18.28
N ALA A 174 -16.46 8.82 -17.99
CA ALA A 174 -16.05 7.68 -18.80
C ALA A 174 -17.08 6.53 -18.82
N PHE A 175 -17.78 6.30 -17.72
CA PHE A 175 -18.79 5.24 -17.63
C PHE A 175 -20.11 5.65 -18.28
N ARG A 176 -20.47 6.94 -18.21
CA ARG A 176 -21.64 7.51 -18.90
C ARG A 176 -21.53 7.35 -20.42
N SER A 177 -20.38 7.69 -20.98
CA SER A 177 -20.14 7.60 -22.43
C SER A 177 -20.12 6.14 -22.91
N ALA A 178 -19.59 5.20 -22.12
CA ALA A 178 -19.61 3.78 -22.42
C ALA A 178 -21.03 3.19 -22.47
N ARG A 179 -21.95 3.64 -21.59
CA ARG A 179 -23.35 3.22 -21.61
C ARG A 179 -24.11 3.75 -22.83
N ALA A 180 -23.86 5.01 -23.21
CA ALA A 180 -24.46 5.61 -24.41
C ALA A 180 -24.07 4.86 -25.70
N ARG A 181 -22.85 4.31 -25.76
CA ARG A 181 -22.39 3.50 -26.90
C ARG A 181 -23.07 2.12 -26.99
N ARG A 182 -23.44 1.50 -25.88
CA ARG A 182 -24.14 0.20 -25.87
C ARG A 182 -25.61 0.28 -26.30
N GLY A 183 -26.21 1.47 -26.27
CA GLY A 183 -27.59 1.70 -26.72
C GLY A 183 -27.73 2.05 -28.20
N ARG A 184 -26.63 2.17 -28.96
CA ARG A 184 -26.73 2.30 -30.42
C ARG A 184 -27.05 0.93 -31.01
N PRO A 185 -28.13 0.77 -31.80
CA PRO A 185 -28.34 -0.47 -32.54
C PRO A 185 -27.08 -0.73 -33.37
N ARG A 186 -26.56 -1.96 -33.30
CA ARG A 186 -25.51 -2.42 -34.21
C ARG A 186 -26.05 -2.14 -35.62
N ARG A 187 -25.51 -1.13 -36.32
CA ARG A 187 -25.77 -1.00 -37.76
C ARG A 187 -25.32 -2.31 -38.37
N LEU A 188 -26.26 -3.12 -38.88
CA LEU A 188 -25.91 -4.20 -39.77
C LEU A 188 -25.08 -3.57 -40.89
N VAL A 189 -23.87 -4.07 -41.06
CA VAL A 189 -23.05 -3.77 -42.24
C VAL A 189 -23.87 -4.26 -43.43
N PRO A 190 -24.22 -3.41 -44.41
CA PRO A 190 -24.90 -3.89 -45.61
C PRO A 190 -23.97 -4.88 -46.33
N ALA A 191 -24.52 -6.04 -46.68
CA ALA A 191 -23.81 -7.05 -47.46
C ALA A 191 -23.34 -6.45 -48.79
N PRO A 192 -22.14 -6.81 -49.29
CA PRO A 192 -21.66 -6.32 -50.57
C PRO A 192 -22.57 -6.86 -51.68
N THR A 193 -23.21 -5.95 -52.40
CA THR A 193 -23.89 -6.23 -53.66
C THR A 193 -22.86 -6.68 -54.68
N PHE A 194 -22.90 -7.96 -55.05
CA PHE A 194 -22.19 -8.50 -56.19
C PHE A 194 -22.74 -7.84 -57.46
N GLN A 195 -21.96 -6.96 -58.09
CA GLN A 195 -22.24 -6.53 -59.46
C GLN A 195 -21.87 -7.67 -60.40
N SER A 196 -22.89 -8.29 -60.99
CA SER A 196 -22.77 -9.15 -62.17
C SER A 196 -22.50 -8.27 -63.40
N LEU A 197 -21.29 -8.36 -63.95
CA LEU A 197 -20.99 -7.88 -65.30
C LEU A 197 -21.54 -8.88 -66.33
N PRO A 198 -22.22 -8.43 -67.40
CA PRO A 198 -22.13 -9.06 -68.71
C PRO A 198 -20.87 -8.62 -69.47
#